data_AF-A0ABD6SEZ8-F1
#
_entry.id   AF-A0ABD6SEZ8-F1
#
_cell.length_a   1.000
_cell.length_b   1.000
_cell.length_c   1.000
_cell.angle_alpha   90.00
_cell.angle_beta   90.00
_cell.angle_gamma   90.00
#
_symmetry.space_group_name_H-M   'P 1'
#
loop_
_entity.id
_entity.type
_entity.pdbx_description
1 polymer ?
#
loop_
_entity_poly.entity_id
_entity_poly.type
_entity_poly.pdbx_seq_one_letter_code
_entity_poly.pdbx_strand_id
1 'polypeptide(L)'
;MKDKRKYYGYVDVKKKGQTVAVDTPPNQEVFTAPFYLFLDQATKTGYSVYDSDARLVCSGVLYKEETESVQTFGFGLVDFVSAFLDQYPIHHVFHEEVYDRENMLTTETLLYIKHKIQDMARTREGLTVLGLDHRRWKKELASPEKFETGGGKKKEKAQVAKFVSRIFPLVTMFSDDETDAIGMGIAVLMKRKKIGNFFDVTRYKKDLPIHEFIVEGEVTKENVHEVVAGLRKPFRTALEVGDVFEIPLDTRRRVDDTFRMFLSHRDSVVFTEIPKNYRYWGFMLLREGIAPSDLTREDKSFTLISCRKRRL
;
A
#
# COMPACT_ATOMS: atom_id res chain seq x y z
N MET A 1 5.84 -24.20 9.02
CA MET A 1 6.47 -22.88 8.72
C MET A 1 7.62 -22.60 9.67
N LYS A 2 8.75 -22.09 9.17
CA LYS A 2 9.92 -21.73 9.98
C LYS A 2 10.22 -20.23 9.89
N ASP A 3 10.39 -19.59 11.04
CA ASP A 3 10.79 -18.18 11.12
C ASP A 3 12.24 -18.03 11.57
N LYS A 4 12.99 -17.18 10.88
CA LYS A 4 14.34 -16.75 11.28
C LYS A 4 14.35 -15.23 11.37
N ARG A 5 14.56 -14.71 12.58
CA ARG A 5 14.45 -13.28 12.87
C ARG A 5 15.66 -12.71 13.59
N LYS A 6 15.89 -11.43 13.37
CA LYS A 6 16.85 -10.58 14.07
C LYS A 6 16.12 -9.40 14.69
N TYR A 7 16.59 -8.99 15.85
CA TYR A 7 16.18 -7.77 16.50
C TYR A 7 17.31 -6.75 16.44
N TYR A 8 16.95 -5.47 16.50
CA TYR A 8 17.92 -4.40 16.40
C TYR A 8 17.80 -3.40 17.54
N GLY A 9 18.93 -3.05 18.13
CA GLY A 9 19.06 -1.97 19.11
C GLY A 9 19.65 -0.71 18.49
N TYR A 10 19.63 0.37 19.27
CA TYR A 10 20.32 1.63 18.96
C TYR A 10 21.44 1.83 19.96
N VAL A 11 22.65 2.08 19.46
CA VAL A 11 23.74 2.57 20.31
C VAL A 11 23.83 4.08 20.11
N ASP A 12 23.36 4.85 21.09
CA ASP A 12 23.53 6.30 21.08
C ASP A 12 24.89 6.68 21.68
N VAL A 13 25.93 6.60 20.86
CA VAL A 13 27.26 7.10 21.23
C VAL A 13 27.48 8.47 20.58
N LYS A 14 26.63 9.42 20.96
CA LYS A 14 26.86 10.88 20.82
C LYS A 14 26.86 11.51 19.42
N LYS A 15 26.94 10.81 18.28
CA LYS A 15 27.11 11.50 16.96
C LYS A 15 26.55 10.86 15.68
N LYS A 16 25.73 9.80 15.70
CA LYS A 16 24.94 9.26 14.55
C LYS A 16 24.32 7.93 15.00
N GLY A 17 23.03 7.90 15.37
CA GLY A 17 22.37 6.65 15.79
C GLY A 17 22.56 5.54 14.75
N GLN A 18 23.21 4.44 15.14
CA GLN A 18 23.45 3.28 14.31
C GLN A 18 22.62 2.10 14.79
N THR A 19 21.93 1.44 13.87
CA THR A 19 21.21 0.19 14.08
C THR A 19 22.20 -0.97 14.21
N VAL A 20 22.13 -1.71 15.30
CA VAL A 20 22.97 -2.91 15.55
C VAL A 20 22.11 -4.11 15.86
N ALA A 21 22.52 -5.29 15.42
CA ALA A 21 21.83 -6.53 15.78
C ALA A 21 21.98 -6.79 17.29
N VAL A 22 20.89 -7.25 17.91
CA VAL A 22 20.86 -7.64 19.32
C VAL A 22 20.23 -9.03 19.45
N ASP A 23 20.67 -9.79 20.45
CA ASP A 23 20.24 -11.19 20.63
C ASP A 23 18.81 -11.28 21.19
N THR A 24 18.37 -10.27 21.95
CA THR A 24 17.05 -10.21 22.56
C THR A 24 16.22 -9.06 22.00
N PRO A 25 14.88 -9.20 21.91
CA PRO A 25 14.01 -8.09 21.52
C PRO A 25 14.27 -6.89 22.44
N PRO A 26 14.58 -5.70 21.90
CA PRO A 26 14.72 -4.51 22.71
C PRO A 26 13.38 -4.14 23.34
N ASN A 27 13.42 -3.44 24.48
CA ASN A 27 12.22 -2.87 25.06
C ASN A 27 11.54 -1.95 24.04
N GLN A 28 10.24 -2.15 23.82
CA GLN A 28 9.45 -1.38 22.86
C GLN A 28 9.45 0.12 23.16
N GLU A 29 9.62 0.52 24.42
CA GLU A 29 9.74 1.93 24.84
C GLU A 29 10.94 2.66 24.21
N VAL A 30 11.92 1.92 23.67
CA VAL A 30 13.06 2.50 22.95
C VAL A 30 12.64 3.02 21.56
N PHE A 31 11.51 2.54 21.04
CA PHE A 31 11.00 2.85 19.71
C PHE A 31 9.77 3.76 19.76
N THR A 32 9.51 4.44 18.64
CA THR A 32 8.43 5.42 18.54
C THR A 32 7.29 4.88 17.68
N ALA A 33 6.10 4.74 18.24
CA ALA A 33 4.90 4.37 17.49
C ALA A 33 4.41 5.53 16.58
N PRO A 34 3.68 5.25 15.47
CA PRO A 34 3.27 3.93 14.99
C PRO A 34 4.39 3.17 14.28
N PHE A 35 4.21 1.86 14.14
CA PHE A 35 5.13 0.98 13.43
C PHE A 35 4.64 0.66 12.01
N TYR A 36 5.58 0.23 11.17
CA TYR A 36 5.38 -0.08 9.76
C TYR A 36 5.99 -1.45 9.44
N LEU A 37 5.20 -2.33 8.84
CA LEU A 37 5.65 -3.66 8.41
C LEU A 37 5.84 -3.69 6.90
N PHE A 38 6.94 -4.26 6.43
CA PHE A 38 7.24 -4.46 5.01
C PHE A 38 7.43 -5.96 4.74
N LEU A 39 6.82 -6.45 3.66
CA LEU A 39 6.82 -7.86 3.26
C LEU A 39 7.29 -8.00 1.81
N ASP A 40 8.35 -8.77 1.56
CA ASP A 40 8.67 -9.33 0.23
C ASP A 40 8.00 -10.70 0.15
N GLN A 41 6.73 -10.72 -0.26
CA GLN A 41 5.87 -11.90 -0.10
C GLN A 41 6.09 -12.95 -1.19
N ALA A 42 6.41 -14.17 -0.76
CA ALA A 42 6.53 -15.37 -1.59
C ALA A 42 6.40 -16.61 -0.69
N THR A 43 6.65 -17.82 -1.20
CA THR A 43 6.79 -19.01 -0.35
C THR A 43 8.02 -18.95 0.58
N LYS A 44 8.89 -17.97 0.35
CA LYS A 44 9.91 -17.49 1.27
C LYS A 44 9.70 -15.99 1.45
N THR A 45 9.04 -15.60 2.54
CA THR A 45 8.65 -14.20 2.77
C THR A 45 9.71 -13.48 3.59
N GLY A 46 10.35 -12.49 2.99
CA GLY A 46 11.19 -11.54 3.74
C GLY A 46 10.31 -10.52 4.46
N TYR A 47 10.69 -10.11 5.67
CA TYR A 47 9.98 -9.06 6.38
C TYR A 47 10.91 -8.11 7.14
N SER A 48 10.42 -6.89 7.36
CA SER A 48 11.08 -5.93 8.25
C SER A 48 10.07 -5.00 8.91
N VAL A 49 10.34 -4.60 10.14
CA VAL A 49 9.53 -3.67 10.93
C VAL A 49 10.33 -2.42 11.22
N TYR A 50 9.71 -1.28 11.01
CA TYR A 50 10.25 0.04 11.32
C TYR A 50 9.33 0.78 12.27
N ASP A 51 9.88 1.70 13.03
CA ASP A 51 9.13 2.65 13.84
C ASP A 51 8.86 3.97 13.07
N SER A 52 8.21 4.95 13.70
CA SER A 52 7.91 6.26 13.09
C SER A 52 9.11 7.15 12.83
N ASP A 53 10.24 6.90 13.49
CA ASP A 53 11.51 7.58 13.26
C ASP A 53 12.34 6.92 12.15
N ALA A 54 11.74 5.95 11.44
CA ALA A 54 12.36 5.14 10.41
C ALA A 54 13.54 4.30 10.92
N ARG A 55 13.48 3.91 12.19
CA ARG A 55 14.43 3.02 12.86
C ARG A 55 14.00 1.57 12.63
N LEU A 56 14.92 0.73 12.14
CA LEU A 56 14.70 -0.71 11.96
C LEU A 56 14.58 -1.40 13.33
N VAL A 57 13.46 -2.07 13.58
CA VAL A 57 13.12 -2.73 14.85
C VAL A 57 13.52 -4.20 14.81
N CYS A 58 13.10 -4.89 13.75
CA CYS A 58 13.42 -6.28 13.49
C CYS A 58 13.28 -6.59 12.00
N SER A 59 13.90 -7.69 11.58
CA SER A 59 13.76 -8.23 10.24
C SER A 59 13.94 -9.74 10.25
N GLY A 60 13.50 -10.41 9.20
CA GLY A 60 13.66 -11.84 9.11
C GLY A 60 13.10 -12.44 7.84
N VAL A 61 13.02 -13.77 7.85
CA VAL A 61 12.52 -14.58 6.75
C VAL A 61 11.63 -15.68 7.29
N LEU A 62 10.45 -15.81 6.70
CA LEU A 62 9.56 -16.95 6.85
C LEU A 62 9.75 -17.93 5.71
N TYR A 63 9.86 -19.21 6.05
CA TYR A 63 10.01 -20.29 5.10
C TYR A 63 8.79 -21.19 5.14
N LYS A 64 8.19 -21.40 3.97
CA LYS A 64 7.29 -22.52 3.73
C LYS A 64 8.08 -23.83 3.83
N GLU A 65 7.61 -24.78 4.64
CA GLU A 65 8.21 -26.10 4.70
C GLU A 65 7.92 -26.90 3.42
N GLU A 66 8.79 -27.85 3.06
CA GLU A 66 8.62 -28.61 1.80
C GLU A 66 7.30 -29.39 1.78
N THR A 67 6.92 -29.97 2.92
CA THR A 67 5.69 -30.76 3.11
C THR A 67 4.43 -29.91 3.28
N GLU A 68 4.57 -28.61 3.50
CA GLU A 68 3.45 -27.69 3.75
C GLU A 68 2.76 -27.31 2.43
N SER A 69 1.43 -27.18 2.43
CA SER A 69 0.70 -26.65 1.27
C SER A 69 0.79 -25.12 1.21
N VAL A 70 0.62 -24.52 0.04
CA VAL A 70 0.58 -23.04 -0.11
C VAL A 70 -0.55 -22.44 0.72
N GLN A 71 -1.68 -23.14 0.84
CA GLN A 71 -2.81 -22.69 1.65
C GLN A 71 -2.46 -22.66 3.14
N THR A 72 -1.83 -23.72 3.65
CA THR A 72 -1.38 -23.81 5.05
C THR A 72 -0.39 -22.71 5.36
N PHE A 73 0.59 -22.50 4.47
CA PHE A 73 1.53 -21.40 4.59
C PHE A 73 0.84 -20.03 4.56
N GLY A 74 -0.15 -19.83 3.69
CA GLY A 74 -0.91 -18.59 3.61
C GLY A 74 -1.66 -18.26 4.90
N PHE A 75 -2.26 -19.25 5.56
CA PHE A 75 -2.87 -19.06 6.88
C PHE A 75 -1.82 -18.77 7.95
N GLY A 76 -0.73 -19.54 7.99
CA GLY A 76 0.37 -19.31 8.92
C GLY A 76 1.01 -17.92 8.76
N LEU A 77 1.10 -17.40 7.53
CA LEU A 77 1.57 -16.04 7.27
C LEU A 77 0.62 -14.98 7.88
N VAL A 78 -0.69 -15.17 7.76
CA VAL A 78 -1.68 -14.26 8.36
C VAL A 78 -1.59 -14.29 9.89
N ASP A 79 -1.45 -15.48 10.49
CA ASP A 79 -1.27 -15.63 11.94
C ASP A 79 0.02 -14.95 12.40
N PHE A 80 1.10 -15.14 11.65
CA PHE A 80 2.38 -14.49 11.91
C PHE A 80 2.27 -12.96 11.84
N VAL A 81 1.66 -12.41 10.79
CA VAL A 81 1.50 -10.96 10.66
C VAL A 81 0.61 -10.45 11.79
N SER A 82 -0.48 -11.15 12.11
CA SER A 82 -1.39 -10.78 13.20
C SER A 82 -0.67 -10.70 14.54
N ALA A 83 0.20 -11.66 14.85
CA ALA A 83 1.03 -11.62 16.05
C ALA A 83 1.96 -10.39 16.10
N PHE A 84 2.49 -9.95 14.95
CA PHE A 84 3.25 -8.69 14.87
C PHE A 84 2.38 -7.46 15.11
N LEU A 85 1.17 -7.43 14.54
CA LEU A 85 0.22 -6.34 14.73
C LEU A 85 -0.30 -6.25 16.17
N ASP A 86 -0.34 -7.38 16.89
CA ASP A 86 -0.69 -7.44 18.31
C ASP A 86 0.49 -7.00 19.19
N GLN A 87 1.71 -7.40 18.81
CA GLN A 87 2.93 -7.07 19.53
C GLN A 87 3.30 -5.58 19.37
N TYR A 88 3.14 -5.00 18.18
CA TYR A 88 3.50 -3.62 17.88
C TYR A 88 2.28 -2.88 17.34
N PRO A 89 2.05 -1.60 17.70
CA PRO A 89 0.98 -0.78 17.11
C PRO A 89 1.31 -0.43 15.65
N ILE A 90 1.18 -1.43 14.77
CA ILE A 90 1.38 -1.33 13.32
C ILE A 90 0.06 -0.98 12.68
N HIS A 91 0.00 0.20 12.06
CA HIS A 91 -1.18 0.65 11.30
C HIS A 91 -1.01 0.46 9.79
N HIS A 92 0.22 0.21 9.33
CA HIS A 92 0.54 0.09 7.92
C HIS A 92 1.37 -1.16 7.63
N VAL A 93 0.85 -1.99 6.72
CA VAL A 93 1.58 -3.12 6.14
C VAL A 93 1.80 -2.82 4.66
N PHE A 94 3.04 -2.94 4.22
CA PHE A 94 3.44 -2.80 2.84
C PHE A 94 3.90 -4.14 2.29
N HIS A 95 3.53 -4.43 1.04
CA HIS A 95 3.96 -5.63 0.33
C HIS A 95 4.36 -5.25 -1.11
N GLU A 96 5.17 -6.05 -1.80
CA GLU A 96 5.49 -5.76 -3.22
C GLU A 96 4.26 -6.06 -4.11
N GLU A 97 4.05 -5.30 -5.19
CA GLU A 97 3.02 -5.62 -6.18
C GLU A 97 3.41 -6.84 -7.03
N VAL A 98 2.42 -7.69 -7.31
CA VAL A 98 2.59 -8.86 -8.18
C VAL A 98 2.17 -8.47 -9.60
N TYR A 99 3.07 -8.65 -10.55
CA TYR A 99 2.83 -8.38 -11.98
C TYR A 99 2.80 -9.70 -12.72
N ASP A 100 1.95 -9.80 -13.75
CA ASP A 100 1.89 -10.97 -14.63
C ASP A 100 3.27 -11.26 -15.22
N ARG A 101 3.72 -12.50 -15.00
CA ARG A 101 4.93 -13.06 -15.62
C ARG A 101 4.53 -14.29 -16.42
N GLU A 102 5.42 -14.70 -17.33
CA GLU A 102 5.24 -15.85 -18.23
C GLU A 102 4.92 -17.18 -17.51
N ASN A 103 5.28 -17.31 -16.23
CA ASN A 103 4.96 -18.49 -15.42
C ASN A 103 3.68 -18.27 -14.59
N MET A 104 2.55 -18.75 -15.11
CA MET A 104 1.23 -18.63 -14.47
C MET A 104 1.18 -19.22 -13.05
N LEU A 105 1.74 -20.41 -12.82
CA LEU A 105 1.68 -21.08 -11.51
C LEU A 105 2.39 -20.26 -10.41
N THR A 106 3.51 -19.64 -10.75
CA THR A 106 4.24 -18.76 -9.82
C THR A 106 3.43 -17.50 -9.54
N THR A 107 2.84 -16.91 -10.57
CA THR A 107 2.00 -15.71 -10.46
C THR A 107 0.76 -15.98 -9.60
N GLU A 108 0.07 -17.11 -9.81
CA GLU A 108 -1.08 -17.54 -9.00
C GLU A 108 -0.72 -17.71 -7.53
N THR A 109 0.43 -18.33 -7.25
CA THR A 109 0.91 -18.50 -5.87
C THR A 109 1.18 -17.15 -5.20
N LEU A 110 1.83 -16.22 -5.91
CA LEU A 110 2.10 -14.87 -5.41
C LEU A 110 0.82 -14.06 -5.21
N LEU A 111 -0.15 -14.16 -6.12
CA LEU A 111 -1.46 -13.51 -6.00
C LEU A 111 -2.26 -14.07 -4.82
N TYR A 112 -2.24 -15.39 -4.62
CA TYR A 112 -2.87 -16.02 -3.46
C TYR A 112 -2.32 -15.45 -2.14
N ILE A 113 -0.98 -15.41 -2.00
CA ILE A 113 -0.32 -14.89 -0.79
C ILE A 113 -0.63 -13.39 -0.62
N LYS A 114 -0.55 -12.61 -1.70
CA LYS A 114 -0.90 -11.18 -1.70
C LYS A 114 -2.32 -10.97 -1.17
N HIS A 115 -3.32 -11.69 -1.71
CA HIS A 115 -4.70 -11.51 -1.29
C HIS A 115 -4.92 -11.87 0.18
N LYS A 116 -4.23 -12.90 0.70
CA LYS A 116 -4.27 -13.21 2.14
C LYS A 116 -3.80 -12.07 3.02
N ILE A 117 -2.72 -11.39 2.64
CA ILE A 117 -2.22 -10.21 3.38
C ILE A 117 -3.22 -9.04 3.24
N GLN A 118 -3.76 -8.82 2.05
CA GLN A 118 -4.72 -7.72 1.80
C GLN A 118 -6.05 -7.90 2.53
N ASP A 119 -6.53 -9.14 2.67
CA ASP A 119 -7.76 -9.44 3.41
C ASP A 119 -7.66 -9.08 4.90
N MET A 120 -6.45 -9.01 5.48
CA MET A 120 -6.27 -8.59 6.88
C MET A 120 -6.75 -7.15 7.14
N ALA A 121 -6.67 -6.27 6.14
CA ALA A 121 -7.18 -4.90 6.26
C ALA A 121 -8.72 -4.87 6.35
N ARG A 122 -9.41 -5.94 5.92
CA ARG A 122 -10.87 -6.04 6.03
C ARG A 122 -11.32 -6.51 7.41
N THR A 123 -10.52 -7.35 8.06
CA THR A 123 -10.88 -7.96 9.34
C THR A 123 -10.33 -7.21 10.55
N ARG A 124 -9.48 -6.20 10.33
CA ARG A 124 -8.83 -5.45 11.41
C ARG A 124 -9.00 -3.95 11.21
N GLU A 125 -9.80 -3.34 12.08
CA GLU A 125 -10.06 -1.90 12.06
C GLU A 125 -8.76 -1.10 12.24
N GLY A 126 -8.62 0.00 11.48
CA GLY A 126 -7.44 0.87 11.52
C GLY A 126 -6.20 0.34 10.79
N LEU A 127 -6.21 -0.90 10.28
CA LEU A 127 -5.11 -1.45 9.50
C LEU A 127 -5.19 -1.03 8.03
N THR A 128 -4.09 -0.53 7.49
CA THR A 128 -3.96 -0.24 6.05
C THR A 128 -2.91 -1.14 5.42
N VAL A 129 -3.30 -1.90 4.39
CA VAL A 129 -2.40 -2.77 3.61
C VAL A 129 -2.17 -2.20 2.21
N LEU A 130 -0.91 -2.08 1.77
CA LEU A 130 -0.53 -1.33 0.57
C LEU A 130 0.49 -2.08 -0.29
N GLY A 131 0.26 -2.10 -1.60
CA GLY A 131 1.20 -2.63 -2.57
C GLY A 131 2.25 -1.61 -3.04
N LEU A 132 3.50 -2.06 -3.17
CA LEU A 132 4.65 -1.29 -3.60
C LEU A 132 5.09 -1.71 -5.01
N ASP A 133 5.16 -0.76 -5.95
CA ASP A 133 5.71 -1.03 -7.28
C ASP A 133 7.22 -1.30 -7.21
N HIS A 134 7.63 -2.47 -7.72
CA HIS A 134 9.01 -2.95 -7.64
C HIS A 134 10.04 -1.98 -8.22
N ARG A 135 9.72 -1.37 -9.38
CA ARG A 135 10.64 -0.45 -10.06
C ARG A 135 10.80 0.82 -9.27
N ARG A 136 9.72 1.25 -8.64
CA ARG A 136 9.64 2.52 -7.95
C ARG A 136 10.39 2.49 -6.63
N TRP A 137 10.10 1.54 -5.74
CA TRP A 137 10.79 1.52 -4.44
C TRP A 137 12.29 1.30 -4.63
N LYS A 138 12.70 0.51 -5.63
CA LYS A 138 14.10 0.36 -6.04
C LYS A 138 14.71 1.67 -6.54
N LYS A 139 14.00 2.42 -7.40
CA LYS A 139 14.45 3.74 -7.84
C LYS A 139 14.64 4.71 -6.67
N GLU A 140 13.71 4.75 -5.73
CA GLU A 140 13.80 5.61 -4.54
C GLU A 140 14.95 5.17 -3.61
N LEU A 141 15.15 3.86 -3.43
CA LEU A 141 16.27 3.30 -2.66
C LEU A 141 17.63 3.74 -3.24
N ALA A 142 17.80 3.68 -4.56
CA ALA A 142 19.04 4.08 -5.23
C ALA A 142 19.31 5.58 -5.19
N SER A 143 18.27 6.42 -5.08
CA SER A 143 18.39 7.87 -5.17
C SER A 143 19.44 8.44 -4.19
N PRO A 144 20.33 9.36 -4.64
CA PRO A 144 20.34 10.06 -5.95
C PRO A 144 20.99 9.28 -7.09
N GLU A 145 21.57 8.12 -6.83
CA GLU A 145 22.11 7.22 -7.86
C GLU A 145 20.96 6.52 -8.61
N LYS A 146 21.31 5.70 -9.59
CA LYS A 146 20.37 4.87 -10.36
C LYS A 146 20.81 3.42 -10.30
N PHE A 147 19.84 2.51 -10.41
CA PHE A 147 20.15 1.11 -10.68
C PHE A 147 20.81 1.01 -12.05
N GLU A 148 21.90 0.27 -12.11
CA GLU A 148 22.51 -0.17 -13.36
C GLU A 148 21.57 -1.13 -14.08
N THR A 149 21.31 -0.85 -15.35
CA THR A 149 20.48 -1.67 -16.23
C THR A 149 21.28 -2.87 -16.78
N GLY A 150 20.59 -4.01 -16.99
CA GLY A 150 21.19 -5.25 -17.50
C GLY A 150 21.74 -6.16 -16.39
N GLY A 151 21.96 -7.45 -16.70
CA GLY A 151 22.55 -8.42 -15.76
C GLY A 151 21.57 -9.28 -14.94
N GLY A 152 20.26 -9.16 -15.18
CA GLY A 152 19.23 -10.04 -14.63
C GLY A 152 19.01 -9.94 -13.11
N LYS A 153 18.20 -10.87 -12.58
CA LYS A 153 17.73 -10.87 -11.18
C LYS A 153 18.87 -10.83 -10.14
N LYS A 154 19.96 -11.57 -10.39
CA LYS A 154 21.10 -11.64 -9.46
C LYS A 154 21.81 -10.29 -9.29
N LYS A 155 22.03 -9.55 -10.38
CA LYS A 155 22.67 -8.23 -10.32
C LYS A 155 21.73 -7.21 -9.66
N GLU A 156 20.43 -7.30 -9.91
CA GLU A 156 19.44 -6.45 -9.24
C GLU A 156 19.46 -6.63 -7.72
N LYS A 157 19.39 -7.89 -7.23
CA LYS A 157 19.46 -8.19 -5.79
C LYS A 157 20.76 -7.71 -5.15
N ALA A 158 21.90 -7.87 -5.83
CA ALA A 158 23.18 -7.36 -5.36
C ALA A 158 23.21 -5.82 -5.23
N GLN A 159 22.55 -5.10 -6.15
CA GLN A 159 22.42 -3.64 -6.06
C GLN A 159 21.50 -3.20 -4.92
N VAL A 160 20.39 -3.91 -4.67
CA VAL A 160 19.54 -3.65 -3.49
C VAL A 160 20.37 -3.81 -2.21
N ALA A 161 21.09 -4.93 -2.08
CA ALA A 161 21.97 -5.19 -0.93
C ALA A 161 23.00 -4.08 -0.72
N LYS A 162 23.67 -3.62 -1.80
CA LYS A 162 24.63 -2.50 -1.74
C LYS A 162 23.98 -1.24 -1.14
N PHE A 163 22.79 -0.87 -1.57
CA PHE A 163 22.12 0.33 -1.06
C PHE A 163 21.62 0.17 0.38
N VAL A 164 21.15 -1.01 0.75
CA VAL A 164 20.74 -1.35 2.13
C VAL A 164 21.94 -1.28 3.07
N SER A 165 23.05 -1.95 2.74
CA SER A 165 24.27 -1.96 3.57
C SER A 165 24.90 -0.58 3.73
N ARG A 166 24.66 0.35 2.80
CA ARG A 166 25.14 1.73 2.96
C ARG A 166 24.42 2.47 4.10
N ILE A 167 23.14 2.17 4.32
CA ILE A 167 22.34 2.81 5.38
C ILE A 167 22.48 2.04 6.68
N PHE A 168 22.47 0.70 6.60
CA PHE A 168 22.60 -0.19 7.74
C PHE A 168 23.87 -1.05 7.61
N PRO A 169 25.07 -0.47 7.79
CA PRO A 169 26.34 -1.17 7.57
C PRO A 169 26.63 -2.28 8.60
N LEU A 170 25.97 -2.24 9.75
CA LEU A 170 26.15 -3.21 10.83
C LEU A 170 25.05 -4.28 10.86
N VAL A 171 24.05 -4.16 9.98
CA VAL A 171 23.02 -5.19 9.83
C VAL A 171 23.57 -6.28 8.92
N THR A 172 23.30 -7.54 9.25
CA THR A 172 23.60 -8.68 8.38
C THR A 172 22.29 -9.27 7.89
N MET A 173 22.17 -9.62 6.61
CA MET A 173 20.94 -10.18 6.04
C MET A 173 21.05 -11.71 5.94
N PHE A 174 19.96 -12.42 6.22
CA PHE A 174 19.77 -13.85 6.00
C PHE A 174 19.48 -14.17 4.53
N SER A 175 18.79 -13.28 3.82
CA SER A 175 18.45 -13.49 2.41
C SER A 175 18.22 -12.21 1.61
N ASP A 176 18.20 -12.38 0.29
CA ASP A 176 17.77 -11.37 -0.67
C ASP A 176 16.32 -10.90 -0.45
N ASP A 177 15.45 -11.75 0.10
CA ASP A 177 14.04 -11.42 0.36
C ASP A 177 13.91 -10.52 1.60
N GLU A 178 14.65 -10.83 2.68
CA GLU A 178 14.79 -9.91 3.82
C GLU A 178 15.42 -8.58 3.38
N THR A 179 16.42 -8.65 2.50
CA THR A 179 17.10 -7.48 1.97
C THR A 179 16.15 -6.57 1.20
N ASP A 180 15.27 -7.13 0.37
CA ASP A 180 14.24 -6.35 -0.34
C ASP A 180 13.22 -5.76 0.64
N ALA A 181 12.78 -6.51 1.66
CA ALA A 181 11.90 -5.99 2.71
C ALA A 181 12.51 -4.77 3.43
N ILE A 182 13.78 -4.87 3.85
CA ILE A 182 14.52 -3.75 4.45
C ILE A 182 14.64 -2.58 3.45
N GLY A 183 14.96 -2.88 2.18
CA GLY A 183 15.09 -1.90 1.11
C GLY A 183 13.80 -1.12 0.83
N MET A 184 12.65 -1.78 0.89
CA MET A 184 11.34 -1.15 0.80
C MET A 184 11.12 -0.17 1.95
N GLY A 185 11.42 -0.56 3.19
CA GLY A 185 11.31 0.31 4.36
C GLY A 185 12.17 1.58 4.24
N ILE A 186 13.42 1.45 3.80
CA ILE A 186 14.30 2.59 3.52
C ILE A 186 13.69 3.53 2.47
N ALA A 187 13.21 2.97 1.37
CA ALA A 187 12.67 3.73 0.24
C ALA A 187 11.41 4.51 0.63
N VAL A 188 10.57 3.93 1.49
CA VAL A 188 9.32 4.53 1.93
C VAL A 188 9.54 5.54 3.05
N LEU A 189 10.35 5.22 4.07
CA LEU A 189 10.43 6.00 5.31
C LEU A 189 11.61 6.97 5.36
N MET A 190 12.80 6.55 4.94
CA MET A 190 14.04 7.32 5.18
C MET A 190 14.35 8.32 4.06
N LYS A 191 14.13 7.94 2.81
CA LYS A 191 14.50 8.76 1.63
C LYS A 191 13.55 9.93 1.37
N ARG A 192 12.46 10.05 2.13
CA ARG A 192 11.34 10.97 1.84
C ARG A 192 11.27 12.27 2.63
N LYS A 193 12.20 12.55 3.54
CA LYS A 193 12.23 13.85 4.26
C LYS A 193 12.32 15.10 3.34
N LYS A 194 12.39 14.96 2.01
CA LYS A 194 12.42 16.07 1.02
C LYS A 194 11.32 16.09 -0.06
N ILE A 195 10.53 15.02 -0.30
CA ILE A 195 9.62 14.96 -1.48
C ILE A 195 8.36 14.15 -1.17
N GLY A 196 7.34 14.76 -0.55
CA GLY A 196 5.96 14.25 -0.44
C GLY A 196 5.76 12.87 0.20
N ASN A 197 4.56 12.57 0.69
CA ASN A 197 4.28 11.28 1.33
C ASN A 197 4.32 10.14 0.30
N PHE A 198 4.68 8.90 0.69
CA PHE A 198 4.69 7.75 -0.24
C PHE A 198 3.40 7.60 -1.04
N PHE A 199 2.31 7.80 -0.32
CA PHE A 199 0.93 7.94 -0.76
C PHE A 199 0.70 8.98 -1.86
N ASP A 200 1.37 10.13 -1.83
CA ASP A 200 1.19 11.19 -2.82
C ASP A 200 1.72 10.83 -4.20
N VAL A 201 2.69 9.91 -4.21
CA VAL A 201 3.56 9.71 -5.37
C VAL A 201 3.34 8.31 -5.96
N THR A 202 2.88 7.31 -5.20
CA THR A 202 2.46 5.98 -5.71
C THR A 202 1.65 6.17 -6.98
N ARG A 203 2.18 5.65 -8.09
CA ARG A 203 1.51 5.77 -9.38
C ARG A 203 0.27 4.89 -9.26
N TYR A 204 -0.85 5.54 -9.07
CA TYR A 204 -2.12 4.96 -9.43
C TYR A 204 -2.17 4.77 -10.95
N LYS A 205 -2.97 3.82 -11.40
CA LYS A 205 -3.20 3.60 -12.82
C LYS A 205 -3.96 4.82 -13.34
N LYS A 206 -3.23 5.78 -13.92
CA LYS A 206 -3.79 7.06 -14.40
C LYS A 206 -4.84 6.87 -15.50
N ASP A 207 -4.67 5.80 -16.26
CA ASP A 207 -5.57 5.30 -17.29
C ASP A 207 -6.58 4.29 -16.75
N LEU A 208 -6.73 4.14 -15.42
CA LEU A 208 -7.73 3.25 -14.84
C LEU A 208 -9.10 3.69 -15.35
N PRO A 209 -9.80 2.83 -16.11
CA PRO A 209 -11.10 3.18 -16.63
C PRO A 209 -12.08 3.13 -15.45
N ILE A 210 -12.67 4.27 -15.12
CA ILE A 210 -13.67 4.43 -14.05
C ILE A 210 -15.02 4.84 -14.63
N HIS A 211 -16.10 4.29 -14.08
CA HIS A 211 -17.43 4.84 -14.24
C HIS A 211 -17.58 6.02 -13.29
N GLU A 212 -18.26 7.06 -13.74
CA GLU A 212 -18.58 8.25 -12.95
C GLU A 212 -20.08 8.49 -13.09
N PHE A 213 -20.70 8.96 -12.03
CA PHE A 213 -22.10 9.34 -12.00
C PHE A 213 -22.26 10.55 -11.08
N ILE A 214 -22.97 11.57 -11.56
CA ILE A 214 -23.27 12.77 -10.78
C ILE A 214 -24.63 12.57 -10.12
N VAL A 215 -24.68 12.74 -8.80
CA VAL A 215 -25.90 12.74 -8.01
C VAL A 215 -26.11 14.13 -7.46
N GLU A 216 -27.30 14.64 -7.66
CA GLU A 216 -27.76 15.84 -7.00
C GLU A 216 -28.29 15.52 -5.61
N GLY A 217 -27.80 16.24 -4.60
CA GLY A 217 -28.17 16.01 -3.20
C GLY A 217 -26.98 15.63 -2.33
N GLU A 218 -27.20 15.67 -1.02
CA GLU A 218 -26.23 15.23 -0.03
C GLU A 218 -26.21 13.69 -0.03
N VAL A 219 -25.12 13.13 -0.52
CA VAL A 219 -24.86 11.70 -0.40
C VAL A 219 -23.95 11.53 0.80
N THR A 220 -24.43 10.79 1.79
CA THR A 220 -23.70 10.46 3.00
C THR A 220 -23.40 8.97 3.02
N LYS A 221 -22.56 8.52 3.96
CA LYS A 221 -22.28 7.07 4.11
C LYS A 221 -23.53 6.26 4.41
N GLU A 222 -24.54 6.88 5.03
CA GLU A 222 -25.78 6.26 5.44
C GLU A 222 -26.74 6.04 4.25
N ASN A 223 -26.79 6.97 3.29
CA ASN A 223 -27.74 6.90 2.17
C ASN A 223 -27.13 6.41 0.84
N VAL A 224 -25.80 6.37 0.73
CA VAL A 224 -25.12 6.05 -0.54
C VAL A 224 -25.44 4.65 -1.05
N HIS A 225 -25.74 3.70 -0.16
CA HIS A 225 -26.15 2.35 -0.56
C HIS A 225 -27.46 2.36 -1.37
N GLU A 226 -28.45 3.16 -0.95
CA GLU A 226 -29.73 3.30 -1.64
C GLU A 226 -29.55 4.01 -2.98
N VAL A 227 -28.76 5.08 -2.99
CA VAL A 227 -28.41 5.81 -4.21
C VAL A 227 -27.75 4.88 -5.23
N VAL A 228 -26.75 4.10 -4.81
CA VAL A 228 -26.02 3.14 -5.65
C VAL A 228 -26.91 2.01 -6.15
N ALA A 229 -27.89 1.55 -5.36
CA ALA A 229 -28.84 0.53 -5.77
C ALA A 229 -29.69 0.97 -6.98
N GLY A 230 -29.95 2.28 -7.11
CA GLY A 230 -30.59 2.90 -8.27
C GLY A 230 -29.69 3.08 -9.50
N LEU A 231 -28.38 2.90 -9.36
CA LEU A 231 -27.41 3.11 -10.44
C LEU A 231 -27.26 1.89 -11.36
N ARG A 232 -26.54 2.11 -12.47
CA ARG A 232 -26.23 1.07 -13.46
C ARG A 232 -25.46 -0.10 -12.82
N LYS A 233 -25.58 -1.28 -13.44
CA LYS A 233 -24.97 -2.56 -12.99
C LYS A 233 -23.54 -2.44 -12.45
N PRO A 234 -22.58 -1.72 -13.07
CA PRO A 234 -21.22 -1.65 -12.56
C PRO A 234 -21.09 -1.08 -11.14
N PHE A 235 -21.94 -0.13 -10.75
CA PHE A 235 -21.92 0.45 -9.41
C PHE A 235 -22.47 -0.54 -8.38
N ARG A 236 -23.60 -1.19 -8.69
CA ARG A 236 -24.18 -2.25 -7.85
C ARG A 236 -23.21 -3.42 -7.64
N THR A 237 -22.56 -3.85 -8.72
CA THR A 237 -21.55 -4.92 -8.66
C THR A 237 -20.28 -4.51 -7.90
N ALA A 238 -19.92 -3.22 -7.89
CA ALA A 238 -18.85 -2.70 -7.04
C ALA A 238 -19.27 -2.67 -5.56
N LEU A 239 -20.54 -2.34 -5.27
CA LEU A 239 -21.12 -2.36 -3.93
C LEU A 239 -21.25 -3.78 -3.35
N GLU A 240 -21.59 -4.76 -4.19
CA GLU A 240 -21.70 -6.16 -3.76
C GLU A 240 -20.35 -6.77 -3.35
N VAL A 241 -19.25 -6.26 -3.90
CA VAL A 241 -17.91 -6.87 -3.76
C VAL A 241 -16.94 -6.02 -2.95
N GLY A 242 -17.25 -4.74 -2.74
CA GLY A 242 -16.47 -3.86 -1.90
C GLY A 242 -17.33 -2.81 -1.22
N ASP A 243 -16.71 -2.04 -0.34
CA ASP A 243 -17.42 -1.04 0.45
C ASP A 243 -17.66 0.26 -0.32
N VAL A 244 -18.37 1.17 0.36
CA VAL A 244 -18.49 2.55 -0.06
C VAL A 244 -17.57 3.44 0.75
N PHE A 245 -16.81 4.28 0.05
CA PHE A 245 -15.91 5.23 0.68
C PHE A 245 -16.20 6.65 0.24
N GLU A 246 -16.44 7.50 1.23
CA GLU A 246 -16.31 8.93 1.04
C GLU A 246 -14.82 9.29 1.01
N ILE A 247 -14.38 9.98 -0.04
CA ILE A 247 -13.00 10.45 -0.16
C ILE A 247 -12.99 11.97 -0.02
N PRO A 248 -12.13 12.56 0.81
CA PRO A 248 -12.04 14.02 0.90
C PRO A 248 -11.56 14.62 -0.42
N LEU A 249 -12.18 15.74 -0.80
CA LEU A 249 -11.81 16.48 -2.01
C LEU A 249 -10.46 17.18 -1.84
N ASP A 250 -9.42 16.69 -2.53
CA ASP A 250 -8.15 17.43 -2.68
C ASP A 250 -8.25 18.43 -3.84
N THR A 251 -8.49 19.70 -3.51
CA THR A 251 -8.64 20.80 -4.47
C THR A 251 -7.39 21.07 -5.32
N ARG A 252 -6.21 20.57 -4.90
CA ARG A 252 -4.95 20.73 -5.63
C ARG A 252 -4.83 19.73 -6.79
N ARG A 253 -5.58 18.63 -6.77
CA ARG A 253 -5.57 17.56 -7.80
C ARG A 253 -6.86 17.57 -8.61
N ARG A 254 -6.95 16.74 -9.65
CA ARG A 254 -8.24 16.44 -10.28
C ARG A 254 -8.92 15.34 -9.46
N VAL A 255 -10.25 15.35 -9.38
CA VAL A 255 -10.95 14.38 -8.52
C VAL A 255 -10.83 12.97 -9.08
N ASP A 256 -10.79 12.85 -10.41
CA ASP A 256 -10.62 11.57 -11.10
C ASP A 256 -9.25 10.96 -10.79
N ASP A 257 -8.21 11.78 -10.63
CA ASP A 257 -6.91 11.31 -10.13
C ASP A 257 -7.01 10.76 -8.72
N THR A 258 -7.73 11.45 -7.83
CA THR A 258 -7.98 10.99 -6.46
C THR A 258 -8.78 9.69 -6.43
N PHE A 259 -9.82 9.58 -7.24
CA PHE A 259 -10.62 8.37 -7.38
C PHE A 259 -9.84 7.23 -7.98
N ARG A 260 -9.11 7.44 -9.08
CA ARG A 260 -8.26 6.41 -9.67
C ARG A 260 -7.16 5.99 -8.72
N MET A 261 -6.68 6.87 -7.86
CA MET A 261 -5.72 6.52 -6.81
C MET A 261 -6.32 5.52 -5.83
N PHE A 262 -7.46 5.87 -5.25
CA PHE A 262 -8.14 4.98 -4.33
C PHE A 262 -8.56 3.66 -5.00
N LEU A 263 -9.24 3.79 -6.14
CA LEU A 263 -9.70 2.69 -6.96
C LEU A 263 -8.55 1.96 -7.63
N SER A 264 -7.27 2.36 -7.62
CA SER A 264 -6.20 1.48 -8.16
C SER A 264 -5.91 0.30 -7.25
N HIS A 265 -6.31 0.40 -5.98
CA HIS A 265 -5.95 -0.56 -4.95
C HIS A 265 -7.13 -1.40 -4.45
N ARG A 266 -8.38 -1.07 -4.83
CA ARG A 266 -9.58 -1.84 -4.49
C ARG A 266 -10.72 -1.67 -5.50
N ASP A 267 -11.56 -2.69 -5.60
CA ASP A 267 -12.88 -2.60 -6.22
C ASP A 267 -13.87 -2.13 -5.17
N SER A 268 -14.37 -0.90 -5.30
CA SER A 268 -15.26 -0.27 -4.33
C SER A 268 -16.08 0.82 -5.03
N VAL A 269 -17.11 1.32 -4.35
CA VAL A 269 -17.75 2.58 -4.73
C VAL A 269 -17.08 3.70 -3.95
N VAL A 270 -16.72 4.78 -4.62
CA VAL A 270 -16.16 5.97 -3.98
C VAL A 270 -17.02 7.17 -4.30
N PHE A 271 -17.16 8.10 -3.37
CA PHE A 271 -17.88 9.32 -3.60
C PHE A 271 -17.23 10.51 -2.91
N THR A 272 -17.53 11.71 -3.40
CA THR A 272 -17.11 12.97 -2.78
C THR A 272 -18.06 14.09 -3.20
N GLU A 273 -18.30 15.04 -2.31
CA GLU A 273 -19.02 16.26 -2.65
C GLU A 273 -18.12 17.19 -3.47
N ILE A 274 -18.67 17.72 -4.57
CA ILE A 274 -18.03 18.68 -5.45
C ILE A 274 -18.73 20.04 -5.28
N PRO A 275 -18.11 20.99 -4.56
CA PRO A 275 -18.67 22.32 -4.39
C PRO A 275 -18.53 23.13 -5.68
N LYS A 276 -19.42 24.11 -5.86
CA LYS A 276 -19.43 25.00 -7.05
C LYS A 276 -18.12 25.74 -7.29
N ASN A 277 -17.37 26.05 -6.22
CA ASN A 277 -16.09 26.73 -6.29
C ASN A 277 -14.92 25.81 -6.71
N TYR A 278 -15.15 24.51 -6.88
CA TYR A 278 -14.11 23.60 -7.34
C TYR A 278 -13.76 23.89 -8.81
N ARG A 279 -12.45 24.04 -9.09
CA ARG A 279 -11.93 24.50 -10.39
C ARG A 279 -12.37 23.70 -11.62
N TYR A 280 -12.79 22.44 -11.45
CA TYR A 280 -13.27 21.57 -12.53
C TYR A 280 -14.77 21.30 -12.49
N TRP A 281 -15.52 21.99 -11.63
CA TRP A 281 -16.95 21.79 -11.44
C TRP A 281 -17.74 21.87 -12.76
N GLY A 282 -17.53 22.93 -13.54
CA GLY A 282 -18.26 23.11 -14.82
C GLY A 282 -17.88 22.08 -15.88
N PHE A 283 -16.63 21.63 -15.90
CA PHE A 283 -16.17 20.58 -16.82
C PHE A 283 -16.86 19.24 -16.52
N MET A 284 -17.09 18.92 -15.25
CA MET A 284 -17.76 17.68 -14.85
C MET A 284 -19.21 17.65 -15.29
N LEU A 285 -19.96 18.74 -15.07
CA LEU A 285 -21.33 18.86 -15.54
C LEU A 285 -21.42 18.76 -17.06
N LEU A 286 -20.54 19.46 -17.78
CA LEU A 286 -20.49 19.42 -19.24
C LEU A 286 -20.25 18.00 -19.77
N ARG A 287 -19.35 17.24 -19.13
CA ARG A 287 -19.03 15.86 -19.55
C ARG A 287 -20.23 14.93 -19.43
N GLU A 288 -21.09 15.16 -18.45
CA GLU A 288 -22.32 14.39 -18.24
C GLU A 288 -23.55 15.03 -18.92
N GLY A 289 -23.38 16.14 -19.65
CA GLY A 289 -24.46 16.83 -20.36
C GLY A 289 -25.47 17.53 -19.46
N ILE A 290 -25.05 17.94 -18.25
CA ILE A 290 -25.92 18.58 -17.25
C ILE A 290 -25.72 20.10 -17.33
N ALA A 291 -26.80 20.88 -17.45
CA ALA A 291 -26.69 22.33 -17.40
C ALA A 291 -26.58 22.83 -15.94
N PRO A 292 -25.81 23.89 -15.65
CA PRO A 292 -25.75 24.50 -14.31
C PRO A 292 -27.09 24.98 -13.74
N SER A 293 -28.11 25.14 -14.59
CA SER A 293 -29.50 25.46 -14.21
C SER A 293 -30.26 24.24 -13.69
N ASP A 294 -29.82 23.04 -14.04
CA ASP A 294 -30.51 21.80 -13.71
C ASP A 294 -30.20 21.34 -12.28
N LEU A 295 -29.19 21.96 -11.65
CA LEU A 295 -28.90 21.82 -10.22
C LEU A 295 -29.80 22.76 -9.41
N THR A 296 -30.70 22.16 -8.66
CA THR A 296 -31.68 22.71 -7.72
C THR A 296 -31.12 23.11 -6.36
N ARG A 297 -29.95 22.59 -5.94
CA ARG A 297 -29.30 23.02 -4.68
C ARG A 297 -28.92 24.51 -4.70
N GLU A 298 -29.13 25.20 -3.58
CA GLU A 298 -28.80 26.64 -3.43
C GLU A 298 -27.30 26.93 -3.64
N ASP A 299 -26.43 26.09 -3.08
CA ASP A 299 -24.97 26.16 -3.24
C ASP A 299 -24.48 25.63 -4.60
N LYS A 300 -25.37 24.97 -5.36
CA LYS A 300 -25.09 24.23 -6.60
C LYS A 300 -23.95 23.23 -6.47
N SER A 301 -23.74 22.63 -5.29
CA SER A 301 -22.84 21.48 -5.17
C SER A 301 -23.51 20.22 -5.73
N PHE A 302 -22.71 19.18 -6.00
CA PHE A 302 -23.21 17.86 -6.36
C PHE A 302 -22.27 16.78 -5.82
N THR A 303 -22.76 15.55 -5.67
CA THR A 303 -21.90 14.41 -5.33
C THR A 303 -21.43 13.72 -6.60
N LEU A 304 -20.13 13.46 -6.72
CA LEU A 304 -19.60 12.58 -7.74
C LEU A 304 -19.37 11.19 -7.15
N ILE A 305 -19.99 10.17 -7.75
CA ILE A 305 -19.84 8.76 -7.39
C ILE A 305 -19.05 8.04 -8.48
N SER A 306 -18.12 7.16 -8.12
CA SER A 306 -17.26 6.45 -9.06
C SER A 306 -16.97 5.00 -8.65
N CYS A 307 -16.78 4.14 -9.65
CA CYS A 307 -16.27 2.77 -9.49
C CYS A 307 -15.44 2.36 -10.73
N ARG A 308 -14.79 1.19 -10.73
CA ARG A 308 -14.02 0.71 -11.91
C ARG A 308 -14.93 0.27 -13.06
N LYS A 309 -14.54 0.53 -14.32
CA LYS A 309 -15.22 0.01 -15.53
C LYS A 309 -14.93 -1.47 -15.82
N ARG A 310 -13.72 -1.92 -15.49
CA ARG A 310 -13.30 -3.31 -15.71
C ARG A 310 -12.74 -3.86 -14.41
N ARG A 311 -13.18 -5.06 -14.07
CA ARG A 311 -12.51 -5.91 -13.08
C ARG A 311 -11.16 -6.34 -13.66
N LEU A 312 -10.12 -6.32 -12.83
CA LEU A 312 -8.85 -6.98 -13.15
C LEU A 312 -8.97 -8.46 -12.83
#